data_AF-A0A498SE23-F1
#
_entry.id   AF-A0A498SE23-F1
#
_cell.length_a   1.000
_cell.length_b   1.000
_cell.length_c   1.000
_cell.angle_alpha   90.00
_cell.angle_beta   90.00
_cell.angle_gamma   90.00
#
_symmetry.space_group_name_H-M   'P 1'
#
loop_
_entity.id
_entity.type
_entity.pdbx_description
1 polymer ?
#
loop_
_entity_poly.entity_id
_entity_poly.type
_entity_poly.pdbx_seq_one_letter_code
_entity_poly.pdbx_strand_id
1 'polypeptide(L)'
;TRLRLSKILDVEDKWTILADHLGCGHMVEFIRVCLDDSSSPTMMLLDQYEQVPNANLSTVTQSLEDMGETLGVRLIQAGNEQQ
;
A
#
# COMPACT_ATOMS: atom_id res chain seq x y z
N THR A 1 8.15 -1.28 -8.78
CA THR A 1 8.07 -0.87 -7.37
C THR A 1 6.88 -1.47 -6.62
N ARG A 2 5.62 -1.28 -7.06
CA ARG A 2 4.40 -1.81 -6.41
C ARG A 2 4.46 -3.29 -6.03
N LEU A 3 4.85 -4.18 -6.95
CA LEU A 3 4.96 -5.63 -6.69
C LEU A 3 5.98 -5.99 -5.58
N ARG A 4 7.03 -5.18 -5.40
CA ARG A 4 8.01 -5.42 -4.33
C ARG A 4 7.47 -4.95 -2.98
N LEU A 5 6.76 -3.82 -2.98
CA LEU A 5 6.07 -3.30 -1.81
C LEU A 5 4.97 -4.26 -1.35
N SER A 6 4.21 -4.84 -2.28
CA SER A 6 3.15 -5.77 -1.96
C SER A 6 3.67 -7.01 -1.23
N LYS A 7 4.80 -7.57 -1.65
CA LYS A 7 5.46 -8.69 -0.95
C LYS A 7 5.86 -8.36 0.49
N ILE A 8 6.08 -7.09 0.82
CA ILE A 8 6.42 -6.65 2.18
C ILE A 8 5.14 -6.51 3.02
N LEU A 9 4.10 -5.90 2.44
CA LEU A 9 2.90 -5.51 3.17
C LEU A 9 1.80 -6.59 3.21
N ASP A 10 1.83 -7.54 2.29
CA ASP A 10 0.95 -8.72 2.34
C ASP A 10 1.35 -9.65 3.51
N VAL A 11 2.61 -9.59 3.95
CA VAL A 11 3.09 -10.34 5.12
C VAL A 11 2.49 -9.74 6.39
N GLU A 12 1.96 -10.62 7.25
CA GLU A 12 1.36 -10.25 8.54
C GLU A 12 0.23 -9.21 8.43
N ASP A 13 -0.48 -9.17 7.28
CA ASP A 13 -1.59 -8.25 7.03
C ASP A 13 -1.23 -6.75 7.21
N LYS A 14 0.04 -6.37 7.06
CA LYS A 14 0.51 -4.98 7.21
C LYS A 14 -0.16 -3.98 6.26
N TRP A 15 -0.67 -4.44 5.13
CA TRP A 15 -1.48 -3.64 4.21
C TRP A 15 -2.72 -3.04 4.88
N THR A 16 -3.27 -3.68 5.91
CA THR A 16 -4.43 -3.15 6.67
C THR A 16 -4.05 -1.93 7.50
N ILE A 17 -2.84 -1.93 8.07
CA ILE A 17 -2.28 -0.78 8.80
C ILE A 17 -2.04 0.36 7.81
N LEU A 18 -1.48 0.07 6.64
CA LEU A 18 -1.33 1.07 5.58
C LEU A 18 -2.69 1.66 5.18
N ALA A 19 -3.72 0.83 5.01
CA ALA A 19 -5.06 1.29 4.68
C ALA A 19 -5.61 2.26 5.72
N ASP A 20 -5.41 2.01 7.01
CA ASP A 20 -5.81 2.92 8.09
C ASP A 20 -5.08 4.27 8.01
N HIS A 21 -3.76 4.25 7.85
CA HIS A 21 -2.96 5.47 7.68
C HIS A 21 -3.34 6.29 6.43
N LEU A 22 -3.82 5.64 5.37
CA LEU A 22 -4.31 6.30 4.16
C LEU A 22 -5.76 6.81 4.28
N GLY A 23 -6.44 6.59 5.41
CA GLY A 23 -7.87 6.88 5.56
C GLY A 23 -8.77 5.93 4.75
N CYS A 24 -8.22 4.81 4.27
CA CYS A 24 -8.86 3.79 3.46
C CYS A 24 -9.22 2.53 4.26
N GLY A 25 -9.24 2.59 5.59
CA GLY A 25 -9.58 1.43 6.45
C GLY A 25 -10.94 0.80 6.12
N HIS A 26 -11.89 1.60 5.63
CA HIS A 26 -13.20 1.12 5.16
C HIS A 26 -13.12 0.16 3.95
N MET A 27 -12.02 0.16 3.20
CA MET A 27 -11.79 -0.73 2.06
C MET A 27 -11.29 -2.13 2.48
N VAL A 28 -10.82 -2.30 3.71
CA VAL A 28 -10.18 -3.56 4.17
C VAL A 28 -11.14 -4.74 4.07
N GLU A 29 -12.36 -4.59 4.60
CA GLU A 29 -13.37 -5.66 4.55
C GLU A 29 -13.76 -6.00 3.11
N PHE A 30 -13.91 -4.99 2.25
CA PHE A 30 -14.20 -5.20 0.84
C PHE A 30 -13.08 -5.97 0.14
N ILE A 31 -11.82 -5.56 0.35
CA ILE A 31 -10.66 -6.24 -0.24
C ILE A 31 -10.59 -7.69 0.26
N ARG A 32 -10.79 -7.94 1.56
CA ARG A 32 -10.80 -9.31 2.12
C ARG A 32 -11.84 -10.22 1.45
N VAL A 33 -13.00 -9.68 1.09
CA VAL A 33 -14.04 -10.43 0.37
C VAL A 33 -13.66 -10.68 -1.10
N CYS A 34 -12.94 -9.75 -1.73
CA CYS A 34 -12.50 -9.87 -3.12
C CYS A 34 -11.19 -10.66 -3.31
N LEU A 35 -10.48 -11.00 -2.23
CA LEU A 35 -9.23 -11.74 -2.31
C LEU A 35 -9.46 -13.16 -2.84
N ASP A 36 -8.63 -13.55 -3.80
CA ASP A 36 -8.40 -14.94 -4.19
C ASP A 36 -6.94 -15.34 -3.89
N ASP A 37 -6.63 -16.63 -4.01
CA ASP A 37 -5.29 -17.18 -3.72
C ASP A 37 -4.16 -16.60 -4.57
N SER A 38 -4.48 -15.89 -5.67
CA SER A 38 -3.51 -15.31 -6.60
C SER A 38 -3.36 -13.79 -6.44
N SER A 39 -4.22 -13.17 -5.66
CA SER A 39 -4.36 -11.72 -5.55
C SER A 39 -3.56 -11.17 -4.37
N SER A 40 -2.97 -9.98 -4.59
CA SER A 40 -2.30 -9.25 -3.52
C SER A 40 -3.24 -8.18 -2.95
N PRO A 41 -3.55 -8.23 -1.64
CA PRO A 41 -4.37 -7.20 -1.02
C PRO A 41 -3.72 -5.82 -1.06
N THR A 42 -2.38 -5.74 -0.96
CA THR A 42 -1.67 -4.47 -1.13
C THR A 42 -1.85 -3.90 -2.53
N MET A 43 -1.79 -4.74 -3.58
CA MET A 43 -2.00 -4.27 -4.95
C MET A 43 -3.43 -3.73 -5.12
N MET A 44 -4.44 -4.47 -4.63
CA MET A 44 -5.83 -4.02 -4.66
C MET A 44 -6.02 -2.70 -3.90
N LEU A 45 -5.44 -2.57 -2.70
CA LEU A 45 -5.50 -1.33 -1.92
C LEU A 45 -4.89 -0.15 -2.68
N LEU A 46 -3.70 -0.32 -3.26
CA LEU A 46 -3.04 0.74 -4.01
C LEU A 46 -3.83 1.12 -5.27
N ASP A 47 -4.50 0.17 -5.92
CA ASP A 47 -5.35 0.42 -7.09
C ASP A 47 -6.61 1.20 -6.68
N GLN A 48 -7.23 0.88 -5.54
CA GLN A 48 -8.35 1.65 -5.00
C GLN A 48 -7.93 3.04 -4.52
N TYR A 49 -6.78 3.14 -3.86
CA TYR A 49 -6.26 4.40 -3.35
C TYR A 49 -6.00 5.40 -4.48
N GLU A 50 -5.51 4.97 -5.64
CA GLU A 50 -5.33 5.85 -6.81
C GLU A 50 -6.61 6.55 -7.27
N GLN A 51 -7.78 5.99 -6.98
CA GLN A 51 -9.08 6.59 -7.32
C GLN A 51 -9.58 7.57 -6.25
N VAL A 52 -8.93 7.66 -5.09
CA VAL A 52 -9.31 8.55 -4.00
C VAL A 52 -8.93 10.00 -4.34
N PRO A 53 -9.81 10.99 -4.10
CA PRO A 53 -9.45 12.39 -4.29
C PRO A 53 -8.23 12.78 -3.45
N ASN A 54 -7.24 13.42 -4.08
CA ASN A 54 -5.96 13.81 -3.48
C ASN A 54 -5.01 12.65 -3.14
N ALA A 55 -5.27 11.45 -3.66
CA ALA A 55 -4.32 10.36 -3.59
C ALA A 55 -2.97 10.78 -4.17
N ASN A 56 -1.93 10.62 -3.37
CA ASN A 56 -0.59 11.01 -3.76
C ASN A 56 0.45 10.09 -3.11
N LEU A 57 1.60 9.99 -3.78
CA LEU A 57 2.68 9.11 -3.38
C LEU A 57 3.39 9.59 -2.10
N SER A 58 3.40 10.89 -1.82
CA SER A 58 4.00 11.44 -0.60
C SER A 58 3.28 10.96 0.65
N THR A 59 1.95 10.88 0.63
CA THR A 59 1.16 10.32 1.73
C THR A 59 1.47 8.84 1.92
N VAL A 60 1.59 8.04 0.85
CA VAL A 60 1.99 6.63 0.95
C VAL A 60 3.39 6.49 1.55
N THR A 61 4.33 7.34 1.13
CA THR A 61 5.70 7.35 1.65
C THR A 61 5.73 7.67 3.13
N GLN A 62 5.02 8.73 3.56
CA GLN A 62 4.93 9.12 4.96
C GLN A 62 4.28 8.01 5.81
N SER A 63 3.18 7.40 5.33
CA SER A 63 2.54 6.30 6.05
C SER A 63 3.49 5.12 6.25
N LEU A 64 4.32 4.79 5.26
CA LEU A 64 5.32 3.73 5.40
C LEU A 64 6.44 4.10 6.38
N GLU A 65 6.84 5.38 6.43
CA GLU A 65 7.78 5.87 7.46
C GLU A 65 7.19 5.75 8.86
N ASP A 66 5.92 6.14 9.04
CA ASP A 66 5.20 6.07 10.31
C ASP A 66 5.00 4.61 10.77
N MET A 67 4.84 3.68 9.83
CA MET A 67 4.79 2.24 10.07
C MET A 67 6.17 1.63 10.37
N GLY A 68 7.26 2.38 10.21
CA GLY A 68 8.64 1.87 10.33
C GLY A 68 9.09 0.99 9.14
N GLU A 69 8.34 0.98 8.03
CA GLU A 69 8.59 0.20 6.83
C GLU A 69 9.66 0.84 5.92
N THR A 70 10.86 1.02 6.49
CA THR A 70 11.99 1.71 5.84
C THR A 70 12.42 1.09 4.51
N LEU A 71 12.22 -0.22 4.32
CA LEU A 71 12.46 -0.88 3.03
C LEU A 71 11.43 -0.45 1.99
N GLY A 72 10.16 -0.36 2.37
CA GLY A 72 9.08 0.13 1.51
C GLY A 72 9.32 1.56 1.04
N VAL A 73 9.75 2.44 1.96
CA VAL A 73 10.11 3.83 1.67
C VAL A 73 11.23 3.93 0.62
N ARG A 74 12.33 3.18 0.83
CA ARG A 74 13.45 3.16 -0.13
C ARG A 74 13.04 2.62 -1.50
N LEU A 75 12.14 1.64 -1.55
CA LEU A 75 11.63 1.11 -2.81
C LEU A 75 10.85 2.17 -3.59
N ILE A 76 10.04 2.98 -2.91
CA ILE A 76 9.32 4.09 -3.53
C ILE A 76 10.29 5.14 -4.05
N GLN A 77 11.23 5.59 -3.21
CA GLN A 77 12.22 6.60 -3.58
C GLN A 77 13.07 6.17 -4.79
N ALA A 78 13.61 4.94 -4.78
CA ALA A 78 14.39 4.42 -5.90
C ALA A 78 13.58 4.26 -7.20
N GLY A 79 12.26 4.04 -7.09
CA GLY A 79 11.37 4.01 -8.26
C GLY A 79 11.10 5.40 -8.85
N ASN A 80 11.17 6.44 -8.02
CA ASN A 80 10.87 7.83 -8.40
C ASN A 80 12.09 8.52 -9.08
N GLU A 81 13.31 8.09 -8.76
CA GLU A 81 14.55 8.62 -9.36
C GLU A 81 14.81 8.12 -10.80
N GLN A 82 14.04 7.13 -11.28
CA GLN A 82 14.20 6.52 -12.61
C GLN A 82 13.19 7.03 -13.66
N GLN A 83 12.44 8.09 -13.37
CA GLN A 83 11.50 8.76 -14.29
C GLN A 83 11.99 10.14 -14.71
#